data_AF-A0A3L7XEB9-F1
#
_entry.id   AF-A0A3L7XEB9-F1
#
_cell.length_a   1.000
_cell.length_b   1.000
_cell.length_c   1.000
_cell.angle_alpha   90.00
_cell.angle_beta   90.00
_cell.angle_gamma   90.00
#
_symmetry.space_group_name_H-M   'P 1'
#
loop_
_entity.id
_entity.type
_entity.pdbx_description
1 polymer ?
#
loop_
_entity_poly.entity_id
_entity_poly.type
_entity_poly.pdbx_seq_one_letter_code
_entity_poly.pdbx_strand_id
1 'polypeptide(L)'
;MAEDLEIIDIHTHTFASADRGIGWQKSTGRTDIVRDGTIEELSGIMAASNITHAVQLMYTPTRFMYEARIKSQELPSDPAERAAVEREVQTMMAQRMIGNTEWAMGVSA
;
A
#
# COMPACT_ATOMS: atom_id res chain seq x y z
N MET A 1 -8.73 -11.24 33.52
CA MET A 1 -8.60 -9.76 33.61
C MET A 1 -8.27 -9.10 32.27
N ALA A 2 -7.81 -9.82 31.24
CA ALA A 2 -7.55 -9.25 29.90
C ALA A 2 -8.62 -9.63 28.84
N GLU A 3 -9.62 -10.44 29.19
CA GLU A 3 -10.58 -11.01 28.23
C GLU A 3 -11.76 -10.07 27.91
N ASP A 4 -11.94 -8.97 28.66
CA ASP A 4 -13.08 -8.05 28.51
C ASP A 4 -12.73 -6.71 27.84
N LEU A 5 -11.53 -6.56 27.29
CA LEU A 5 -11.14 -5.33 26.59
C LEU A 5 -11.39 -5.48 25.10
N GLU A 6 -12.19 -4.56 24.55
CA GLU A 6 -12.28 -4.34 23.10
C GLU A 6 -10.92 -3.86 22.59
N ILE A 7 -10.33 -4.59 21.65
CA ILE A 7 -9.05 -4.24 21.04
C ILE A 7 -9.32 -3.69 19.64
N ILE A 8 -8.90 -2.44 19.42
CA ILE A 8 -9.01 -1.75 18.15
C ILE A 8 -7.59 -1.49 17.62
N ASP A 9 -7.26 -2.06 16.47
CA ASP A 9 -6.05 -1.68 15.73
C ASP A 9 -6.32 -0.38 14.95
N ILE A 10 -5.55 0.66 15.23
CA ILE A 10 -5.71 1.97 14.57
C ILE A 10 -4.87 2.10 13.30
N HIS A 11 -4.05 1.11 12.96
CA HIS A 11 -3.12 1.19 11.83
C HIS A 11 -2.83 -0.19 11.22
N THR A 12 -3.65 -0.59 10.26
CA THR A 12 -3.40 -1.82 9.49
C THR A 12 -3.21 -1.51 8.01
N HIS A 13 -2.06 -1.88 7.44
CA HIS A 13 -1.84 -1.78 6.00
C HIS A 13 -2.43 -2.98 5.28
N THR A 14 -3.29 -2.71 4.30
CA THR A 14 -4.00 -3.75 3.55
C THR A 14 -3.68 -3.65 2.06
N PHE A 15 -3.56 -4.80 1.40
CA PHE A 15 -3.39 -4.92 -0.04
C PHE A 15 -4.61 -5.52 -0.70
N ALA A 16 -4.89 -5.08 -1.92
CA ALA A 16 -6.03 -5.55 -2.70
C ALA A 16 -5.90 -7.00 -3.20
N SER A 17 -4.68 -7.54 -3.23
CA SER A 17 -4.43 -8.92 -3.59
C SER A 17 -3.09 -9.37 -3.02
N ALA A 18 -2.94 -10.70 -2.89
CA ALA A 18 -1.71 -11.30 -2.41
C ALA A 18 -0.51 -10.93 -3.29
N ASP A 19 -0.67 -10.97 -4.62
CA ASP A 19 0.38 -10.59 -5.57
C ASP A 19 0.88 -9.16 -5.34
N ARG A 20 -0.01 -8.22 -5.04
CA ARG A 20 0.35 -6.84 -4.75
C ARG A 20 1.13 -6.72 -3.45
N GLY A 21 0.64 -7.36 -2.38
CA GLY A 21 1.30 -7.32 -1.08
C GLY A 21 2.64 -8.02 -1.06
N ILE A 22 2.76 -9.19 -1.69
CA ILE A 22 4.01 -9.91 -1.87
C ILE A 22 4.96 -9.10 -2.76
N GLY A 23 4.48 -8.60 -3.91
CA GLY A 23 5.29 -7.81 -4.84
C GLY A 23 5.87 -6.56 -4.17
N TRP A 24 5.08 -5.87 -3.34
CA TRP A 24 5.55 -4.76 -2.53
C TRP A 24 6.61 -5.20 -1.51
N GLN A 25 6.35 -6.25 -0.72
CA GLN A 25 7.34 -6.69 0.26
C GLN A 25 8.65 -7.14 -0.38
N LYS A 26 8.62 -7.72 -1.59
CA LYS A 26 9.84 -8.02 -2.35
C LYS A 26 10.60 -6.76 -2.73
N SER A 27 9.90 -5.68 -3.08
CA SER A 27 10.54 -4.43 -3.48
C SER A 27 11.27 -3.72 -2.32
N THR A 28 10.96 -4.06 -1.07
CA THR A 28 11.69 -3.57 0.12
C THR A 28 12.93 -4.41 0.45
N GLY A 29 13.26 -5.41 -0.38
CA GLY A 29 14.41 -6.29 -0.19
C GLY A 29 14.14 -7.50 0.71
N ARG A 30 12.88 -7.74 1.12
CA ARG A 30 12.52 -8.95 1.86
C ARG A 30 12.45 -10.17 0.95
N THR A 31 13.06 -11.25 1.39
CA THR A 31 13.07 -12.55 0.67
C THR A 31 12.23 -13.62 1.37
N ASP A 32 11.83 -13.39 2.62
CA ASP A 32 11.16 -14.35 3.51
C ASP A 32 9.66 -14.02 3.71
N ILE A 33 8.96 -13.78 2.60
CA ILE A 33 7.57 -13.31 2.66
C ILE A 33 6.65 -14.48 2.98
N VAL A 34 6.08 -14.45 4.18
CA VAL A 34 5.13 -15.46 4.69
C VAL A 34 3.73 -14.90 4.92
N ARG A 35 3.54 -13.61 4.66
CA ARG A 35 2.30 -12.85 4.81
C ARG A 35 2.08 -11.99 3.59
N ASP A 36 0.85 -11.88 3.12
CA ASP A 36 0.48 -11.13 1.93
C ASP A 36 -0.28 -9.82 2.25
N GLY A 37 -0.80 -9.68 3.48
CA GLY A 37 -1.48 -8.47 3.95
C GLY A 37 -2.83 -8.20 3.26
N THR A 38 -3.48 -9.25 2.76
CA THR A 38 -4.87 -9.20 2.25
C THR A 38 -5.90 -9.07 3.38
N ILE A 39 -7.14 -8.69 3.06
CA ILE A 39 -8.23 -8.61 4.04
C ILE A 39 -8.48 -9.97 4.68
N GLU A 40 -8.44 -11.04 3.89
CA GLU A 40 -8.69 -12.41 4.33
C GLU A 40 -7.62 -12.85 5.34
N GLU A 41 -6.34 -12.59 5.06
CA GLU A 41 -5.27 -12.88 5.98
C GLU A 41 -5.36 -12.05 7.26
N LEU A 42 -5.60 -10.73 7.13
CA LEU A 42 -5.71 -9.82 8.26
C LEU A 42 -6.89 -10.19 9.17
N SER A 43 -8.03 -10.56 8.60
CA SER A 43 -9.22 -10.99 9.35
C SER A 43 -8.93 -12.23 10.20
N GLY A 44 -8.15 -13.19 9.66
CA GLY A 44 -7.69 -14.36 10.41
C GLY A 44 -6.76 -14.00 11.58
N ILE A 45 -5.86 -13.05 11.37
CA ILE A 45 -4.96 -12.55 12.42
C ILE A 45 -5.74 -11.81 13.51
N MET A 46 -6.70 -10.96 13.12
CA MET A 46 -7.57 -10.22 14.04
C MET A 46 -8.35 -11.18 14.94
N ALA A 47 -8.99 -12.20 14.36
CA ALA A 47 -9.71 -13.22 15.10
C ALA A 47 -8.81 -13.99 16.08
N ALA A 48 -7.61 -14.38 15.65
CA ALA A 48 -6.64 -15.08 16.51
C ALA A 48 -6.07 -14.20 17.64
N SER A 49 -6.14 -12.88 17.50
CA SER A 49 -5.52 -11.90 18.42
C SER A 49 -6.55 -11.12 19.25
N ASN A 50 -7.83 -11.49 19.17
CA ASN A 50 -8.95 -10.78 19.81
C ASN A 50 -9.05 -9.28 19.42
N ILE A 51 -8.67 -8.94 18.19
CA ILE A 51 -8.85 -7.59 17.63
C ILE A 51 -10.25 -7.50 17.05
N THR A 52 -11.09 -6.64 17.62
CA THR A 52 -12.50 -6.47 17.26
C THR A 52 -12.66 -5.58 16.04
N HIS A 53 -11.84 -4.53 15.94
CA HIS A 53 -11.88 -3.57 14.83
C HIS A 53 -10.46 -3.20 14.38
N ALA A 54 -10.34 -2.88 13.09
CA ALA A 54 -9.10 -2.38 12.52
C ALA A 54 -9.39 -1.20 11.59
N VAL A 55 -8.56 -0.16 11.66
CA VAL A 55 -8.55 0.92 10.69
C VAL A 55 -7.73 0.46 9.48
N GLN A 56 -8.43 0.20 8.38
CA GLN A 56 -7.82 -0.19 7.13
C GLN A 56 -7.16 1.02 6.45
N LEU A 57 -5.84 0.97 6.32
CA LEU A 57 -5.02 1.95 5.63
C LEU A 57 -4.50 1.35 4.33
N MET A 58 -5.10 1.77 3.22
CA MET A 58 -4.62 1.39 1.91
C MET A 58 -3.22 1.96 1.67
N TYR A 59 -2.26 1.06 1.50
CA TYR A 59 -0.88 1.44 1.32
C TYR A 59 -0.55 1.68 -0.17
N THR A 60 -0.20 2.92 -0.51
CA THR A 60 0.34 3.28 -1.82
C THR A 60 1.72 3.93 -1.66
N PRO A 61 2.83 3.25 -2.00
CA PRO A 61 4.20 3.74 -1.78
C PRO A 61 4.63 4.78 -2.82
N THR A 62 3.89 5.88 -2.92
CA THR A 62 4.01 6.89 -3.99
C THR A 62 5.43 7.43 -4.14
N ARG A 63 6.17 7.65 -3.03
CA ARG A 63 7.55 8.12 -3.09
C ARG A 63 8.51 7.09 -3.70
N PHE A 64 8.46 5.83 -3.26
CA PHE A 64 9.31 4.77 -3.79
C PHE A 64 9.00 4.51 -5.26
N MET A 65 7.71 4.56 -5.64
CA MET A 65 7.26 4.40 -7.01
C MET A 65 7.74 5.55 -7.90
N TYR A 66 7.64 6.79 -7.42
CA TYR A 66 8.18 7.95 -8.11
C TYR A 66 9.69 7.80 -8.33
N GLU A 67 10.45 7.50 -7.27
CA GLU A 67 11.91 7.35 -7.39
C GLU A 67 12.30 6.21 -8.33
N ALA A 68 11.65 5.06 -8.23
CA ALA A 68 11.90 3.92 -9.11
C ALA A 68 11.63 4.29 -10.56
N ARG A 69 10.52 4.99 -10.84
CA ARG A 69 10.17 5.43 -12.19
C ARG A 69 11.17 6.43 -12.74
N ILE A 70 11.53 7.44 -11.95
CA ILE A 70 12.52 8.45 -12.33
C ILE A 70 13.90 7.83 -12.58
N LYS A 71 14.35 6.91 -11.72
CA LYS A 71 15.63 6.20 -11.88
C LYS A 71 15.64 5.23 -13.07
N SER A 72 14.48 4.75 -13.51
CA SER A 72 14.35 3.77 -14.60
C SER A 72 14.42 4.37 -16.01
N GLN A 73 14.51 5.69 -16.14
CA GLN A 73 14.48 6.39 -17.42
C GLN A 73 15.57 7.45 -17.50
N GLU A 74 16.04 7.71 -18.71
CA GLU A 74 16.90 8.86 -18.98
C GLU A 74 16.04 10.13 -18.94
N LEU A 75 16.48 11.13 -18.15
CA LEU A 75 15.75 12.38 -18.03
C LEU A 75 16.29 13.40 -19.05
N PRO A 76 15.40 14.19 -19.68
CA PRO A 76 15.82 15.30 -20.54
C PRO A 76 16.80 16.24 -19.84
N SER A 77 17.74 16.78 -20.62
CA SER A 77 18.67 17.82 -20.15
C SER A 77 17.98 19.18 -20.04
N ASP A 78 16.96 19.44 -20.86
CA ASP A 78 16.15 20.66 -20.76
C ASP A 78 15.32 20.66 -19.46
N PRO A 79 15.41 21.71 -18.63
CA PRO A 79 14.66 21.78 -17.38
C PRO A 79 13.14 21.76 -17.55
N ALA A 80 12.59 22.35 -18.61
CA ALA A 80 11.15 22.41 -18.80
C ALA A 80 10.58 21.04 -19.21
N GLU A 81 11.28 20.32 -20.10
CA GLU A 81 10.97 18.95 -20.47
C GLU A 81 11.08 18.00 -19.27
N ARG A 82 12.14 18.13 -18.46
CA ARG A 82 12.30 17.35 -17.22
C ARG A 82 11.13 17.57 -16.26
N ALA A 83 10.73 18.83 -16.04
CA ALA A 83 9.60 19.15 -15.18
C ALA A 83 8.26 18.62 -15.74
N ALA A 84 8.11 18.50 -17.07
CA ALA A 84 6.95 17.85 -17.68
C ALA A 84 6.92 16.35 -17.38
N VAL A 85 8.05 15.64 -17.56
CA VAL A 85 8.18 14.22 -17.22
C VAL A 85 7.90 13.96 -15.74
N GLU A 86 8.45 14.77 -14.83
CA GLU A 86 8.21 14.61 -13.40
C GLU A 86 6.73 14.80 -13.04
N ARG A 87 6.04 15.77 -13.65
CA ARG A 87 4.60 15.98 -13.47
C ARG A 87 3.76 14.83 -13.99
N GLU A 88 4.17 14.19 -15.08
CA GLU A 88 3.51 13.00 -15.60
C GLU A 88 3.63 11.84 -14.60
N VAL A 89 4.83 11.59 -14.06
CA VAL A 89 5.03 10.56 -13.03
C VAL A 89 4.20 10.86 -11.78
N GLN A 90 4.16 12.12 -11.33
CA GLN A 90 3.32 12.52 -10.19
C GLN A 90 1.83 12.27 -10.45
N THR A 91 1.33 12.62 -11.65
CA THR A 91 -0.04 12.34 -12.07
C THR A 91 -0.35 10.85 -12.03
N MET A 92 0.56 10.00 -12.52
CA MET A 92 0.42 8.54 -12.44
C MET A 92 0.34 8.06 -10.98
N MET A 93 1.16 8.60 -10.08
CA MET A 93 1.11 8.24 -8.65
C MET A 93 -0.22 8.64 -8.01
N ALA A 94 -0.72 9.84 -8.32
CA ALA A 94 -2.00 10.32 -7.83
C ALA A 94 -3.16 9.43 -8.30
N GLN A 95 -3.19 9.06 -9.58
CA GLN A 95 -4.20 8.15 -10.13
C GLN A 95 -4.19 6.77 -9.45
N ARG A 96 -3.00 6.22 -9.18
CA ARG A 96 -2.89 4.96 -8.43
C ARG A 96 -3.40 5.08 -7.00
N MET A 97 -3.09 6.20 -6.32
CA MET A 97 -3.59 6.46 -4.98
C MET A 97 -5.13 6.55 -4.97
N ILE A 98 -5.72 7.27 -5.93
CA ILE A 98 -7.18 7.37 -6.09
C ILE A 98 -7.80 5.99 -6.27
N GLY A 99 -7.34 5.22 -7.25
CA GLY A 99 -7.93 3.90 -7.52
C GLY A 99 -7.78 2.91 -6.36
N ASN A 100 -6.67 2.98 -5.63
CA ASN A 100 -6.47 2.17 -4.43
C ASN A 100 -7.40 2.61 -3.28
N THR A 101 -7.61 3.92 -3.09
CA THR A 101 -8.56 4.45 -2.11
C THR A 101 -10.00 4.06 -2.46
N GLU A 102 -10.40 4.18 -3.72
CA GLU A 102 -11.72 3.77 -4.20
C GLU A 102 -11.97 2.27 -3.96
N TRP A 103 -10.99 1.42 -4.27
CA TRP A 103 -11.06 0.00 -3.94
C TRP A 103 -11.25 -0.20 -2.44
N ALA A 104 -10.46 0.48 -1.60
CA ALA A 104 -10.51 0.31 -0.16
C ALA A 104 -11.89 0.71 0.41
N MET A 105 -12.47 1.80 -0.07
CA MET A 105 -13.83 2.21 0.30
C MET A 105 -14.88 1.18 -0.12
N GLY A 106 -14.72 0.50 -1.25
CA GLY A 106 -15.67 -0.50 -1.74
C GLY A 106 -15.65 -1.83 -0.98
N VAL A 107 -14.53 -2.18 -0.34
CA VAL A 107 -14.38 -3.43 0.44
C VAL A 107 -14.48 -3.24 1.96
N SER A 108 -14.57 -1.98 2.42
CA SER A 108 -14.73 -1.63 3.84
C SER A 108 -16.21 -1.42 4.23
N ALA A 109 -17.15 -1.80 3.36
CA ALA A 109 -18.60 -1.59 3.51
C ALA A 109 -19.32 -2.82 4.09
#